data_AF-A0A6P2Q5K3-F1
#
_entry.id   AF-A0A6P2Q5K3-F1
#
_cell.length_a   1.000
_cell.length_b   1.000
_cell.length_c   1.000
_cell.angle_alpha   90.00
_cell.angle_beta   90.00
_cell.angle_gamma   90.00
#
_symmetry.space_group_name_H-M   'P 1'
#
loop_
_entity.id
_entity.type
_entity.pdbx_description
1 polymer ?
#
loop_
_entity_poly.entity_id
_entity_poly.type
_entity_poly.pdbx_seq_one_letter_code
_entity_poly.pdbx_strand_id
1 'polypeptide(L)'
;MRTLGATSPSLDGFDARADRLAALPVADTLRLLRMRALLCRRTELRHWIDRASRERLAGWIGADGCKALAALPDAPLARDLDRREPVVPLAQLSGDDIAWEGWCMFERERAWAPAGPMRIVRHALPRDTARPPWIERAAVNADGATLLARLPSLFPEWSWLFG
;
A
#
# COMPACT_ATOMS: atom_id res chain seq x y z
N MET A 1 0.24 -7.39 -33.45
CA MET A 1 0.97 -7.38 -32.17
C MET A 1 1.71 -6.06 -32.03
N ARG A 2 1.25 -5.14 -31.18
CA ARG A 2 2.01 -3.92 -30.82
C ARG A 2 2.86 -4.29 -29.61
N THR A 3 4.17 -4.40 -29.79
CA THR A 3 5.14 -4.40 -28.69
C THR A 3 5.08 -3.02 -28.04
N LEU A 4 4.43 -2.92 -26.89
CA LEU A 4 4.49 -1.72 -26.06
C LEU A 4 5.96 -1.50 -25.70
N GLY A 5 6.56 -0.45 -26.27
CA GLY A 5 7.92 0.00 -25.98
C GLY A 5 8.03 0.59 -24.58
N ALA A 6 7.71 -0.21 -23.55
CA ALA A 6 8.15 0.08 -22.21
C ALA A 6 9.62 -0.34 -22.14
N THR A 7 10.51 0.63 -22.08
CA THR A 7 11.89 0.39 -21.65
C THR A 7 11.84 -0.30 -20.30
N SER A 8 12.48 -1.47 -20.21
CA SER A 8 12.64 -2.14 -18.93
C SER A 8 13.42 -1.21 -18.00
N PRO A 9 13.05 -1.13 -16.70
CA PRO A 9 13.80 -0.32 -15.75
C PRO A 9 15.26 -0.81 -15.72
N SER A 10 16.22 0.12 -15.65
CA SER A 10 17.64 -0.24 -15.47
C SER A 10 17.84 -0.82 -14.07
N LEU A 11 18.92 -1.59 -13.88
CA LEU A 11 19.30 -2.12 -12.56
C LEU A 11 19.57 -0.99 -11.54
N ASP A 12 20.12 0.13 -12.00
CA ASP A 12 20.33 1.34 -11.18
C ASP A 12 19.00 1.93 -10.66
N GLY A 13 17.87 1.58 -11.28
CA GLY A 13 16.54 2.00 -10.82
C GLY A 13 16.16 1.43 -9.45
N PHE A 14 16.89 0.45 -8.91
CA PHE A 14 16.63 -0.18 -7.62
C PHE A 14 17.42 0.47 -6.45
N ASP A 15 18.07 1.61 -6.68
CA ASP A 15 18.88 2.24 -5.64
C ASP A 15 18.05 2.72 -4.44
N ALA A 16 16.85 3.26 -4.68
CA ALA A 16 15.96 3.74 -3.63
C ALA A 16 15.23 2.59 -2.93
N ARG A 17 15.14 2.65 -1.60
CA ARG A 17 14.51 1.59 -0.77
C ARG A 17 13.09 1.24 -1.23
N ALA A 18 12.30 2.22 -1.64
CA ALA A 18 10.94 2.01 -2.12
C ALA A 18 10.89 1.31 -3.50
N ASP A 19 11.85 1.57 -4.39
CA ASP A 19 11.94 0.90 -5.69
C ASP A 19 12.34 -0.58 -5.55
N ARG A 20 13.07 -0.94 -4.49
CA ARG A 20 13.43 -2.34 -4.17
C ARG A 20 12.23 -3.22 -3.83
N LEU A 21 11.07 -2.64 -3.56
CA LEU A 21 9.81 -3.37 -3.42
C LEU A 21 9.42 -4.15 -4.68
N ALA A 22 9.90 -3.72 -5.85
CA ALA A 22 9.66 -4.43 -7.10
C ALA A 22 10.47 -5.74 -7.22
N ALA A 23 11.46 -5.96 -6.34
CA ALA A 23 12.23 -7.20 -6.27
C ALA A 23 11.64 -8.22 -5.28
N LEU A 24 10.65 -7.83 -4.46
CA LEU A 24 9.92 -8.77 -3.60
C LEU A 24 9.03 -9.71 -4.41
N PRO A 25 8.65 -10.88 -3.86
CA PRO A 25 7.52 -11.64 -4.38
C PRO A 25 6.29 -10.75 -4.51
N VAL A 26 5.59 -10.82 -5.64
CA VAL A 26 4.48 -9.90 -5.94
C VAL A 26 3.40 -9.89 -4.84
N ALA A 27 3.14 -11.03 -4.21
CA ALA A 27 2.19 -11.14 -3.10
C ALA A 27 2.60 -10.29 -1.88
N ASP A 28 3.91 -10.20 -1.59
CA ASP A 28 4.47 -9.40 -0.50
C ASP A 28 4.40 -7.91 -0.81
N THR A 29 4.67 -7.51 -2.05
CA THR A 29 4.48 -6.12 -2.48
C THR A 29 3.01 -5.73 -2.40
N LEU A 30 2.08 -6.57 -2.89
CA LEU A 30 0.64 -6.31 -2.79
C LEU A 30 0.18 -6.26 -1.32
N ARG A 31 0.72 -7.10 -0.43
CA ARG A 31 0.47 -7.03 1.02
C ARG A 31 0.84 -5.65 1.57
N LEU A 32 2.02 -5.13 1.23
CA LEU A 32 2.46 -3.80 1.67
C LEU A 32 1.54 -2.69 1.16
N LEU A 33 1.14 -2.74 -0.11
CA LEU A 33 0.18 -1.78 -0.68
C LEU A 33 -1.14 -1.82 0.10
N ARG A 34 -1.65 -3.00 0.42
CA ARG A 34 -2.86 -3.12 1.24
C ARG A 34 -2.68 -2.49 2.63
N MET A 35 -1.53 -2.74 3.28
CA MET A 35 -1.21 -2.12 4.57
C MET A 35 -1.20 -0.59 4.49
N ARG A 36 -0.68 0.00 3.40
CA ARG A 36 -0.69 1.46 3.21
C ARG A 36 -2.11 2.04 3.20
N ALA A 37 -3.02 1.42 2.47
CA ALA A 37 -4.42 1.86 2.43
C ALA A 37 -5.11 1.70 3.79
N LEU A 38 -4.89 0.56 4.44
CA LEU A 38 -5.46 0.22 5.75
C LEU A 38 -5.00 1.19 6.86
N LEU A 39 -3.74 1.61 6.85
CA LEU A 39 -3.22 2.64 7.77
C LEU A 39 -3.97 3.96 7.63
N CYS A 40 -4.19 4.41 6.38
CA CYS A 40 -4.96 5.63 6.12
C CYS A 40 -6.40 5.52 6.64
N ARG A 41 -6.95 4.31 6.67
CA ARG A 41 -8.34 4.01 7.08
C ARG A 41 -8.43 3.40 8.48
N ARG A 42 -7.40 3.56 9.32
CA ARG A 42 -7.37 3.00 10.69
C ARG A 42 -8.56 3.39 11.55
N THR A 43 -9.18 4.54 11.33
CA THR A 43 -10.42 4.94 12.01
C THR A 43 -11.58 4.01 11.70
N GLU A 44 -11.73 3.55 10.47
CA GLU A 44 -12.74 2.55 10.12
C GLU A 44 -12.39 1.18 10.71
N LEU A 45 -11.12 0.76 10.63
CA LEU A 45 -10.64 -0.50 11.19
C LEU A 45 -10.81 -0.61 12.70
N ARG A 46 -10.76 0.50 13.45
CA ARG A 46 -11.02 0.49 14.91
C ARG A 46 -12.40 -0.08 15.27
N HIS A 47 -13.35 -0.04 14.34
CA HIS A 47 -14.69 -0.58 14.52
C HIS A 47 -14.82 -2.04 14.04
N TRP A 48 -13.80 -2.61 13.40
CA TRP A 48 -13.75 -3.98 12.90
C TRP A 48 -13.35 -4.96 14.02
N ILE A 49 -14.23 -5.13 14.99
CA ILE A 49 -13.97 -5.95 16.19
C ILE A 49 -14.48 -7.39 16.07
N ASP A 50 -15.39 -7.65 15.13
CA ASP A 50 -16.00 -8.95 14.95
C ASP A 50 -15.02 -9.96 14.33
N ARG A 51 -15.37 -11.25 14.44
CA ARG A 51 -14.52 -12.34 13.96
C ARG A 51 -14.36 -12.32 12.44
N ALA A 52 -15.43 -12.07 11.68
CA ALA A 52 -15.41 -12.12 10.23
C ALA A 52 -14.53 -10.99 9.66
N SER A 53 -14.60 -9.79 10.25
CA SER A 53 -13.73 -8.68 9.89
C SER A 53 -12.26 -8.97 10.17
N ARG A 54 -11.93 -9.60 11.31
CA ARG A 54 -10.55 -10.02 11.64
C ARG A 54 -10.02 -11.10 10.70
N GLU A 55 -10.84 -12.08 10.36
CA GLU A 55 -10.49 -13.13 9.38
C GLU A 55 -10.27 -12.53 7.99
N ARG A 56 -11.12 -11.59 7.56
CA ARG A 56 -10.95 -10.86 6.30
C ARG A 56 -9.67 -10.04 6.27
N LEU A 57 -9.35 -9.31 7.35
CA LEU A 57 -8.11 -8.55 7.47
C LEU A 57 -6.88 -9.48 7.36
N ALA A 58 -6.89 -10.61 8.08
CA ALA A 58 -5.83 -11.61 7.99
C ALA A 58 -5.74 -12.24 6.58
N GLY A 59 -6.86 -12.39 5.88
CA GLY A 59 -6.86 -12.83 4.48
C GLY A 59 -6.18 -11.85 3.52
N TRP A 60 -6.19 -10.54 3.82
CA TRP A 60 -5.57 -9.52 2.98
C TRP A 60 -4.08 -9.32 3.22
N ILE A 61 -3.65 -9.36 4.49
CA ILE A 61 -2.28 -9.00 4.89
C ILE A 61 -1.57 -10.06 5.73
N GLY A 62 -2.18 -11.22 5.96
CA GLY A 62 -1.63 -12.27 6.81
C GLY A 62 -1.59 -11.88 8.29
N ALA A 63 -1.31 -12.87 9.15
CA ALA A 63 -1.23 -12.64 10.59
C ALA A 63 -0.12 -11.65 10.98
N ASP A 64 1.03 -11.72 10.32
CA ASP A 64 2.16 -10.83 10.62
C ASP A 64 1.93 -9.40 10.12
N GLY A 65 1.24 -9.24 8.99
CA GLY A 65 0.75 -7.92 8.55
C GLY A 65 -0.23 -7.32 9.56
N CYS A 66 -1.16 -8.13 10.11
CA CYS A 66 -2.07 -7.68 11.16
C CYS A 66 -1.31 -7.20 12.41
N LYS A 67 -0.33 -7.98 12.88
CA LYS A 67 0.51 -7.61 14.03
C LYS A 67 1.28 -6.32 13.76
N ALA A 68 1.87 -6.19 12.58
CA ALA A 68 2.62 -5.01 12.21
C ALA A 68 1.75 -3.76 12.08
N LEU A 69 0.55 -3.91 11.51
CA LEU A 69 -0.44 -2.83 11.41
C LEU A 69 -0.85 -2.33 12.80
N ALA A 70 -1.08 -3.25 13.75
CA ALA A 70 -1.42 -2.92 15.14
C ALA A 70 -0.26 -2.30 15.94
N ALA A 71 0.99 -2.59 15.55
CA ALA A 71 2.19 -2.05 16.21
C ALA A 71 2.58 -0.65 15.72
N LEU A 72 1.97 -0.15 14.62
CA LEU A 72 2.26 1.17 14.11
C LEU A 72 1.56 2.23 14.99
N PRO A 73 2.28 3.30 15.36
CA PRO A 73 1.74 4.31 16.25
C PRO A 73 0.57 5.01 15.60
N ASP A 74 -0.43 5.34 16.42
CA ASP A 74 -1.48 6.22 15.97
C ASP A 74 -0.85 7.59 15.63
N ALA A 75 -0.81 7.98 14.35
CA ALA A 75 -0.51 9.36 14.01
C ALA A 75 -1.54 10.27 14.72
N PRO A 76 -1.14 11.46 15.23
CA PRO A 76 -2.09 12.40 15.81
C PRO A 76 -3.24 12.62 14.83
N LEU A 77 -4.48 12.68 15.33
CA LEU A 77 -5.63 13.01 14.51
C LEU A 77 -5.31 14.30 13.73
N ALA A 78 -4.95 14.19 12.45
CA ALA A 78 -5.25 15.26 11.53
C ALA A 78 -6.78 15.33 11.56
N ARG A 79 -7.29 16.33 12.28
CA ARG A 79 -8.72 16.60 12.36
C ARG A 79 -9.27 16.54 10.94
N ASP A 80 -10.33 15.75 10.84
CA ASP A 80 -11.35 15.81 9.81
C ASP A 80 -10.92 15.33 8.42
N LEU A 81 -11.11 14.02 8.20
CA LEU A 81 -11.86 13.62 7.01
C LEU A 81 -13.26 14.24 7.15
N ASP A 82 -13.38 15.54 6.90
CA ASP A 82 -14.67 16.17 6.78
C ASP A 82 -15.33 15.55 5.54
N ARG A 83 -16.39 14.80 5.85
CA ARG A 83 -17.09 13.84 5.01
C ARG A 83 -17.72 14.50 3.79
N ARG A 84 -16.97 14.77 2.73
CA ARG A 84 -17.55 15.34 1.50
C ARG A 84 -17.56 14.40 0.31
N GLU A 85 -16.76 13.34 0.31
CA GLU A 85 -16.77 12.33 -0.76
C GLU A 85 -17.13 10.96 -0.17
N PRO A 86 -18.08 10.20 -0.77
CA PRO A 86 -18.36 8.85 -0.34
C PRO A 86 -17.13 7.97 -0.56
N VAL A 87 -16.52 7.51 0.54
CA VAL A 87 -15.50 6.47 0.51
C VAL A 87 -16.22 5.12 0.58
N VAL A 88 -15.95 4.23 -0.38
CA VAL A 88 -16.50 2.87 -0.38
C VAL A 88 -16.03 2.15 0.89
N PRO A 89 -16.92 1.65 1.76
CA PRO A 89 -16.53 0.97 3.00
C PRO A 89 -15.59 -0.21 2.73
N LEU A 90 -14.62 -0.45 3.62
CA LEU A 90 -13.65 -1.55 3.53
C LEU A 90 -14.35 -2.90 3.36
N ALA A 91 -15.55 -3.05 3.93
CA ALA A 91 -16.32 -4.31 3.90
C ALA A 91 -16.79 -4.67 2.49
N GLN A 92 -16.84 -3.69 1.58
CA GLN A 92 -17.25 -3.85 0.18
C GLN A 92 -16.04 -3.97 -0.76
N LEU A 93 -14.82 -3.76 -0.27
CA LEU A 93 -13.62 -3.82 -1.09
C LEU A 93 -13.03 -5.22 -1.13
N SER A 94 -12.48 -5.59 -2.30
CA SER A 94 -11.60 -6.74 -2.43
C SER A 94 -10.18 -6.41 -1.95
N GLY A 95 -9.33 -7.43 -1.80
CA GLY A 95 -7.92 -7.21 -1.50
C GLY A 95 -7.20 -6.41 -2.60
N ASP A 96 -7.64 -6.54 -3.86
CA ASP A 96 -6.99 -5.85 -4.98
C ASP A 96 -7.42 -4.39 -5.06
N ASP A 97 -8.66 -4.07 -4.68
CA ASP A 97 -9.12 -2.68 -4.52
C ASP A 97 -8.30 -1.96 -3.44
N ILE A 98 -8.05 -2.63 -2.31
CA ILE A 98 -7.25 -2.08 -1.21
C ILE A 98 -5.78 -1.92 -1.64
N ALA A 99 -5.23 -2.86 -2.41
CA ALA A 99 -3.89 -2.73 -2.97
C ALA A 99 -3.80 -1.55 -3.96
N TRP A 100 -4.85 -1.34 -4.77
CA TRP A 100 -4.95 -0.20 -5.68
C TRP A 100 -5.02 1.14 -4.94
N GLU A 101 -5.79 1.23 -3.85
CA GLU A 101 -5.82 2.41 -2.98
C GLU A 101 -4.41 2.72 -2.44
N GLY A 102 -3.69 1.70 -1.95
CA GLY A 102 -2.34 1.85 -1.42
C GLY A 102 -1.31 2.29 -2.47
N TRP A 103 -1.42 1.74 -3.69
CA TRP A 103 -0.61 2.19 -4.83
C TRP A 103 -0.82 3.67 -5.12
N CYS A 104 -2.07 4.11 -5.21
CA CYS A 104 -2.41 5.50 -5.50
C CYS A 104 -1.87 6.46 -4.44
N MET A 105 -1.86 6.06 -3.17
CA MET A 105 -1.29 6.86 -2.08
C MET A 105 0.22 7.02 -2.23
N PHE A 106 0.95 5.92 -2.45
CA PHE A 106 2.39 6.00 -2.63
C PHE A 106 2.81 6.75 -3.91
N GLU A 107 2.04 6.63 -5.00
CA GLU A 107 2.27 7.45 -6.19
C GLU A 107 2.03 8.94 -5.91
N ARG A 108 0.98 9.29 -5.17
CA ARG A 108 0.72 10.68 -4.75
C ARG A 108 1.87 11.23 -3.90
N GLU A 109 2.44 10.39 -3.04
CA GLU A 109 3.61 10.70 -2.20
C GLU A 109 4.94 10.69 -2.98
N ARG A 110 4.93 10.30 -4.26
CA ARG A 110 6.14 10.10 -5.08
C ARG A 110 7.15 9.18 -4.40
N ALA A 111 6.66 8.10 -3.77
CA ALA A 111 7.49 7.18 -3.01
C ALA A 111 8.54 6.46 -3.87
N TRP A 112 8.31 6.32 -5.17
CA TRP A 112 9.20 5.69 -6.14
C TRP A 112 9.26 6.49 -7.44
N ALA A 113 10.27 6.21 -8.26
CA ALA A 113 10.45 6.89 -9.53
C ALA A 113 9.32 6.53 -10.53
N PRO A 114 8.75 7.51 -11.28
CA PRO A 114 7.68 7.25 -12.26
C PRO A 114 8.06 6.26 -13.37
N ALA A 115 9.34 6.23 -13.74
CA ALA A 115 9.91 5.30 -14.72
C ALA A 115 10.72 4.16 -14.05
N GLY A 116 10.54 3.96 -12.75
CA GLY A 116 11.30 3.01 -11.94
C GLY A 116 10.77 1.58 -11.95
N PRO A 117 11.45 0.68 -11.22
CA PRO A 117 11.09 -0.73 -11.09
C PRO A 117 9.64 -1.01 -10.69
N MET A 118 9.00 -0.13 -9.92
CA MET A 118 7.62 -0.30 -9.48
C MET A 118 6.60 -0.42 -10.63
N ARG A 119 6.95 0.00 -11.85
CA ARG A 119 6.14 -0.27 -13.05
C ARG A 119 5.89 -1.77 -13.29
N ILE A 120 6.78 -2.64 -12.84
CA ILE A 120 6.59 -4.09 -12.91
C ILE A 120 5.38 -4.49 -12.03
N VAL A 121 5.33 -3.98 -10.81
CA VAL A 121 4.25 -4.24 -9.83
C VAL A 121 2.91 -3.70 -10.34
N ARG A 122 2.92 -2.59 -11.08
CA ARG A 122 1.69 -2.03 -11.70
C ARG A 122 0.93 -3.04 -12.56
N HIS A 123 1.61 -4.02 -13.16
CA HIS A 123 0.98 -5.06 -13.98
C HIS A 123 0.15 -6.08 -13.17
N ALA A 124 0.41 -6.22 -11.87
CA ALA A 124 -0.35 -7.07 -10.96
C ALA A 124 -1.57 -6.37 -10.34
N LEU A 125 -1.70 -5.05 -10.54
CA LEU A 125 -2.81 -4.25 -10.06
C LEU A 125 -3.92 -4.15 -11.11
N PRO A 126 -5.17 -3.85 -10.68
CA PRO A 126 -6.28 -3.58 -11.60
C PRO A 126 -5.90 -2.56 -12.70
N ARG A 127 -6.19 -2.89 -13.96
CA ARG A 127 -5.76 -2.08 -15.11
C ARG A 127 -6.69 -0.90 -15.40
N ASP A 128 -8.00 -1.15 -15.36
CA ASP A 128 -9.04 -0.22 -15.77
C ASP A 128 -9.73 0.50 -14.60
N THR A 129 -9.11 0.48 -13.42
CA THR A 129 -9.64 1.12 -12.21
C THR A 129 -9.17 2.58 -12.13
N ALA A 130 -10.11 3.51 -12.04
CA ALA A 130 -9.81 4.91 -11.81
C ALA A 130 -9.18 5.14 -10.42
N ARG A 131 -8.36 6.17 -10.28
CA ARG A 131 -7.85 6.59 -8.97
C ARG A 131 -9.04 7.08 -8.11
N PRO A 132 -9.23 6.57 -6.88
CA PRO A 132 -10.29 7.03 -6.00
C PRO A 132 -10.14 8.53 -5.65
N PRO A 133 -11.16 9.38 -5.89
CA PRO A 133 -11.07 10.84 -5.69
C PRO A 133 -10.76 11.25 -4.25
N TRP A 134 -11.12 10.40 -3.29
CA TRP A 134 -10.87 10.65 -1.87
C TRP A 134 -9.37 10.64 -1.54
N ILE A 135 -8.53 9.90 -2.29
CA ILE A 135 -7.08 9.81 -2.04
C ILE A 135 -6.39 11.15 -2.25
N GLU A 136 -6.84 11.95 -3.22
CA GLU A 136 -6.28 13.28 -3.46
C GLU A 136 -6.57 14.27 -2.31
N ARG A 137 -7.63 14.01 -1.55
CA ARG A 137 -8.06 14.82 -0.41
C ARG A 137 -7.65 14.24 0.95
N ALA A 138 -7.14 13.02 0.98
CA ALA A 138 -6.61 12.43 2.20
C ALA A 138 -5.49 13.31 2.76
N ALA A 139 -5.49 13.52 4.07
CA ALA A 139 -4.47 14.30 4.75
C ALA A 139 -3.08 13.75 4.42
N VAL A 140 -2.14 14.64 4.09
CA VAL A 140 -0.74 14.24 3.96
C VAL A 140 -0.27 13.81 5.34
N ASN A 141 0.19 12.57 5.45
CA ASN A 141 0.69 12.02 6.70
C ASN A 141 1.97 11.23 6.45
N ALA A 142 2.67 10.91 7.54
CA ALA A 142 3.94 10.18 7.47
C ALA A 142 3.73 8.65 7.41
N ASP A 143 2.50 8.14 7.25
CA ASP A 143 2.21 6.70 7.37
C ASP A 143 2.94 5.90 6.30
N GLY A 144 2.97 6.39 5.05
CA GLY A 144 3.70 5.75 3.96
C GLY A 144 5.20 5.67 4.23
N ALA A 145 5.84 6.79 4.60
CA ALA A 145 7.25 6.82 4.96
C ALA A 145 7.57 5.93 6.17
N THR A 146 6.70 5.95 7.19
CA THR A 146 6.85 5.11 8.39
C THR A 146 6.75 3.62 8.04
N LEU A 147 5.80 3.24 7.18
CA LEU A 147 5.65 1.87 6.70
C LEU A 147 6.90 1.42 5.92
N LEU A 148 7.42 2.25 5.03
CA LEU A 148 8.64 1.96 4.27
C LEU A 148 9.89 1.85 5.15
N ALA A 149 9.96 2.61 6.25
CA ALA A 149 11.04 2.49 7.24
C ALA A 149 11.03 1.15 7.98
N ARG A 150 9.91 0.42 7.98
CA ARG A 150 9.74 -0.87 8.67
C ARG A 150 9.93 -2.09 7.78
N LEU A 151 10.27 -1.91 6.50
CA LEU A 151 10.42 -3.01 5.54
C LEU A 151 11.33 -4.17 6.02
N PRO A 152 12.52 -3.93 6.61
CA PRO A 152 13.34 -5.03 7.12
C PRO A 152 12.64 -5.87 8.20
N SER A 153 11.76 -5.26 9.00
CA SER A 153 11.00 -5.95 10.04
C SER A 153 9.74 -6.65 9.50
N LEU A 154 9.15 -6.12 8.42
CA LEU A 154 7.96 -6.69 7.78
C LEU A 154 8.26 -7.90 6.88
N PHE A 155 9.48 -7.92 6.35
CA PHE A 155 9.96 -8.93 5.41
C PHE A 155 11.36 -9.39 5.85
N PRO A 156 11.50 -10.03 7.02
CA PRO A 156 12.81 -10.40 7.57
C PRO A 156 13.61 -11.30 6.63
N GLU A 157 12.95 -12.20 5.91
CA GLU A 157 13.54 -13.07 4.88
C GLU A 157 14.13 -12.29 3.69
N TRP A 158 13.65 -11.07 3.46
CA TRP A 158 14.09 -10.16 2.41
C TRP A 158 14.83 -8.93 2.96
N SER A 159 15.21 -8.94 4.25
CA SER A 159 15.83 -7.78 4.92
C SER A 159 17.09 -7.28 4.22
N TRP A 160 17.85 -8.18 3.58
CA TRP A 160 19.03 -7.88 2.77
C TRP A 160 18.74 -6.98 1.56
N LEU A 161 17.49 -6.93 1.07
CA LEU A 161 17.09 -5.98 0.02
C LEU A 161 17.03 -4.55 0.55
N PHE A 162 16.81 -4.34 1.84
CA PHE A 162 16.50 -3.02 2.41
C PHE A 162 17.66 -2.41 3.23
N GLY A 163 18.81 -3.10 3.26
CA GLY A 163 20.08 -2.67 3.82
C GLY A 163 20.77 -1.57 3.01
#